data_AF-Q6YCT5-F1
#
_entry.id   AF-Q6YCT5-F1
#
_cell.length_a   1.000
_cell.length_b   1.000
_cell.length_c   1.000
_cell.angle_alpha   90.00
_cell.angle_beta   90.00
_cell.angle_gamma   90.00
#
_symmetry.space_group_name_H-M   'P 1'
#
loop_
_entity.id
_entity.type
_entity.pdbx_description
1 polymer ?
#
loop_
_entity_poly.entity_id
_entity_poly.type
_entity_poly.pdbx_seq_one_letter_code
_entity_poly.pdbx_strand_id
1 'polypeptide(L)'
;GGKLGYKQTDIAGTGLTFDIAFKFASNTDWEGKPNGNVPAGVTHSKYGLGGDILFGWERTREDGVQEYIKVELTGNSTLSSGYAQAAQPPANILWDVGAKVSMKLWGLCALAATDVGHKKENAANVNGTVGADALLTLGYRWFSAGGYFASKASNVFKDVFLTNAMDMQTHDCAAYTKLETKGSDPDTSFLEGLDLGVDVRTYMPVHWKALARALPAAPAIYFPVYGKVWGSYHHDMGEYGWVKVYANLYGGTNKKNDAAPGAVPALTKWKAEYCGYYECGVVVSPLEK
;
A
#
# COMPACT_ATOMS: atom_id res chain seq x y z
N GLY A 1 1.78 16.79 -16.41
CA GLY A 1 0.67 15.87 -16.77
C GLY A 1 -0.65 16.55 -16.44
N GLY A 2 -1.77 15.95 -16.83
CA GLY A 2 -3.11 16.46 -16.56
C GLY A 2 -4.14 15.34 -16.45
N LYS A 3 -5.26 15.65 -15.79
CA LYS A 3 -6.42 14.77 -15.61
C LYS A 3 -7.62 15.48 -16.22
N LEU A 4 -8.31 14.83 -17.14
CA LEU A 4 -9.60 15.27 -17.67
C LEU A 4 -10.64 14.23 -17.32
N GLY A 5 -11.73 14.65 -16.70
CA GLY A 5 -12.75 13.72 -16.26
C GLY A 5 -14.11 14.36 -16.08
N TYR A 6 -15.09 13.50 -15.89
CA TYR A 6 -16.45 13.84 -15.52
C TYR A 6 -16.74 13.24 -14.15
N LYS A 7 -17.24 14.05 -13.24
CA LYS A 7 -17.67 13.62 -11.92
C LYS A 7 -19.06 14.16 -11.64
N GLN A 8 -19.97 13.26 -11.27
CA GLN A 8 -21.25 13.61 -10.69
C GLN A 8 -21.45 12.84 -9.39
N THR A 9 -21.69 13.57 -8.32
CA THR A 9 -22.04 13.04 -7.01
C THR A 9 -23.52 13.23 -6.74
N ASP A 10 -24.11 12.33 -5.98
CA ASP A 10 -25.51 12.36 -5.57
C ASP A 10 -26.49 12.55 -6.75
N ILE A 11 -26.39 11.66 -7.73
CA ILE A 11 -27.20 11.69 -8.95
C ILE A 11 -28.68 11.62 -8.55
N ALA A 12 -29.42 12.70 -8.80
CA ALA A 12 -30.84 12.84 -8.50
C ALA A 12 -31.20 12.61 -7.01
N GLY A 13 -30.30 12.89 -6.06
CA GLY A 13 -30.56 12.72 -4.63
C GLY A 13 -30.59 11.26 -4.17
N THR A 14 -30.06 10.34 -4.97
CA THR A 14 -30.07 8.89 -4.70
C THR A 14 -28.86 8.41 -3.90
N GLY A 15 -27.87 9.28 -3.68
CA GLY A 15 -26.56 8.90 -3.15
C GLY A 15 -25.62 8.27 -4.18
N LEU A 16 -26.07 8.04 -5.43
CA LEU A 16 -25.23 7.47 -6.48
C LEU A 16 -24.16 8.46 -6.95
N THR A 17 -22.94 7.97 -7.13
CA THR A 17 -21.79 8.72 -7.62
C THR A 17 -21.18 8.01 -8.81
N PHE A 18 -20.86 8.80 -9.84
CA PHE A 18 -20.08 8.35 -10.99
C PHE A 18 -18.93 9.34 -11.22
N ASP A 19 -17.71 8.83 -11.26
CA ASP A 19 -16.50 9.57 -11.60
C ASP A 19 -15.72 8.78 -12.65
N ILE A 20 -15.37 9.43 -13.75
CA ILE A 20 -14.53 8.85 -14.79
C ILE A 20 -13.50 9.88 -15.19
N ALA A 21 -12.26 9.44 -15.35
CA ALA A 21 -11.22 10.33 -15.83
C ALA A 21 -10.16 9.61 -16.65
N PHE A 22 -9.58 10.39 -17.55
CA PHE A 22 -8.38 10.06 -18.29
C PHE A 22 -7.23 10.90 -17.76
N LYS A 23 -6.07 10.27 -17.62
CA LYS A 23 -4.85 10.85 -17.09
C LYS A 23 -3.76 10.76 -18.14
N PHE A 24 -3.01 11.84 -18.28
CA PHE A 24 -1.76 11.85 -19.03
C PHE A 24 -0.64 12.39 -18.14
N ALA A 25 0.51 11.75 -18.21
CA ALA A 25 1.71 12.18 -17.49
C ALA A 25 2.90 12.24 -18.43
N SER A 26 3.78 13.19 -18.19
CA SER A 26 5.11 13.24 -18.78
C SER A 26 6.09 13.57 -17.67
N ASN A 27 7.28 12.96 -17.70
CA ASN A 27 8.36 13.32 -16.77
C ASN A 27 9.03 14.66 -17.10
N THR A 28 8.53 15.38 -18.13
CA THR A 28 8.98 16.73 -18.53
C THR A 28 10.48 16.85 -18.81
N ASP A 29 11.17 15.72 -19.01
CA ASP A 29 12.58 15.69 -19.38
C ASP A 29 12.69 15.87 -20.90
N TRP A 30 12.47 17.11 -21.34
CA TRP A 30 12.48 17.51 -22.75
C TRP A 30 13.90 17.87 -23.21
N GLU A 31 14.78 18.22 -22.28
CA GLU A 31 16.15 18.66 -22.53
C GLU A 31 17.16 17.49 -22.46
N GLY A 32 16.79 16.38 -21.81
CA GLY A 32 17.59 15.16 -21.70
C GLY A 32 18.84 15.37 -20.84
N LYS A 33 18.83 14.87 -19.60
CA LYS A 33 20.04 14.91 -18.77
C LYS A 33 21.15 14.02 -19.38
N PRO A 34 22.41 14.51 -19.45
CA PRO A 34 23.53 13.67 -19.88
C PRO A 34 23.70 12.52 -18.87
N ASN A 35 23.65 11.29 -19.37
CA ASN A 35 23.93 10.09 -18.58
C ASN A 35 25.26 9.50 -19.05
N GLY A 36 26.37 10.00 -18.49
CA GLY A 36 27.72 9.56 -18.80
C GLY A 36 28.07 9.71 -20.29
N ASN A 37 28.00 8.61 -21.04
CA ASN A 37 28.45 8.47 -22.45
C ASN A 37 27.38 8.78 -23.50
N VAL A 38 26.17 9.20 -23.10
CA VAL A 38 25.09 9.53 -24.03
C VAL A 38 25.01 11.06 -24.18
N PRO A 39 25.13 11.62 -25.40
CA PRO A 39 25.00 13.06 -25.63
C PRO A 39 23.67 13.62 -25.09
N ALA A 40 23.68 14.87 -24.64
CA ALA A 40 22.45 15.59 -24.33
C ALA A 40 21.54 15.65 -25.58
N GLY A 41 20.22 15.46 -25.41
CA GLY A 41 19.25 15.42 -26.51
C GLY A 41 18.91 14.04 -27.09
N VAL A 42 19.49 12.94 -26.59
CA VAL A 42 19.17 11.56 -27.03
C VAL A 42 18.21 10.82 -26.06
N THR A 43 17.92 11.43 -24.91
CA THR A 43 16.99 10.89 -23.90
C THR A 43 15.60 11.48 -24.12
N HIS A 44 14.66 10.67 -24.62
CA HIS A 44 13.28 11.10 -24.84
C HIS A 44 12.47 11.10 -23.53
N SER A 45 11.50 12.01 -23.46
CA SER A 45 10.59 12.11 -22.31
C SER A 45 9.78 10.84 -22.12
N LYS A 46 9.57 10.42 -20.87
CA LYS A 46 8.68 9.31 -20.53
C LYS A 46 7.24 9.80 -20.52
N TYR A 47 6.36 9.05 -21.16
CA TYR A 47 4.92 9.31 -21.21
C TYR A 47 4.17 8.21 -20.47
N GLY A 48 3.10 8.62 -19.78
CA GLY A 48 2.14 7.74 -19.16
C GLY A 48 0.73 8.12 -19.57
N LEU A 49 -0.10 7.11 -19.81
CA LEU A 49 -1.52 7.24 -20.07
C LEU A 49 -2.27 6.37 -19.08
N GLY A 50 -3.40 6.84 -18.58
CA GLY A 50 -4.21 6.03 -17.70
C GLY A 50 -5.62 6.56 -17.57
N GLY A 51 -6.39 5.89 -16.73
CA GLY A 51 -7.73 6.30 -16.39
C GLY A 51 -8.21 5.64 -15.12
N ASP A 52 -9.23 6.26 -14.55
CA ASP A 52 -9.94 5.78 -13.38
C ASP A 52 -11.44 5.88 -13.61
N ILE A 53 -12.16 4.89 -13.11
CA ILE A 53 -13.62 4.87 -13.06
C ILE A 53 -14.02 4.54 -11.63
N LEU A 54 -14.91 5.32 -11.03
CA LEU A 54 -15.53 5.06 -9.75
C LEU A 54 -17.04 5.05 -9.96
N PHE A 55 -17.67 3.96 -9.53
CA PHE A 55 -19.10 3.88 -9.30
C PHE A 55 -19.33 3.71 -7.80
N GLY A 56 -20.15 4.58 -7.23
CA GLY A 56 -20.40 4.60 -5.81
C GLY A 56 -21.87 4.76 -5.50
N TRP A 57 -22.27 4.24 -4.36
CA TRP A 57 -23.44 4.70 -3.64
C TRP A 57 -22.98 5.12 -2.25
N GLU A 58 -23.44 6.27 -1.78
CA GLU A 58 -23.15 6.79 -0.45
C GLU A 58 -24.41 7.38 0.18
N ARG A 59 -24.61 7.17 1.48
CA ARG A 59 -25.59 7.92 2.27
C ARG A 59 -25.01 8.26 3.63
N THR A 60 -25.46 9.37 4.19
CA THR A 60 -25.24 9.67 5.61
C THR A 60 -26.52 9.34 6.36
N ARG A 61 -26.42 8.48 7.37
CA ARG A 61 -27.54 8.17 8.28
C ARG A 61 -27.82 9.34 9.23
N GLU A 62 -28.97 9.31 9.89
CA GLU A 62 -29.36 10.31 10.89
C GLU A 62 -28.37 10.43 12.05
N ASP A 63 -27.69 9.34 12.41
CA ASP A 63 -26.65 9.29 13.44
C ASP A 63 -25.25 9.71 12.94
N GLY A 64 -25.16 10.29 11.74
CA GLY A 64 -23.92 10.78 11.16
C GLY A 64 -23.03 9.70 10.55
N VAL A 65 -23.42 8.43 10.59
CA VAL A 65 -22.65 7.34 9.98
C VAL A 65 -22.72 7.45 8.46
N GLN A 66 -21.55 7.56 7.81
CA GLN A 66 -21.43 7.43 6.36
C GLN A 66 -21.42 5.96 5.95
N GLU A 67 -22.40 5.59 5.14
CA GLU A 67 -22.53 4.26 4.54
C GLU A 67 -22.25 4.34 3.06
N TYR A 68 -21.58 3.32 2.51
CA TYR A 68 -21.23 3.31 1.10
C TYR A 68 -21.02 1.92 0.52
N ILE A 69 -21.13 1.85 -0.80
CA ILE A 69 -20.60 0.77 -1.65
C ILE A 69 -19.88 1.46 -2.80
N LYS A 70 -18.61 1.14 -3.03
CA LYS A 70 -17.78 1.74 -4.08
C LYS A 70 -17.07 0.66 -4.87
N VAL A 71 -17.06 0.84 -6.18
CA VAL A 71 -16.27 0.08 -7.14
C VAL A 71 -15.37 1.07 -7.86
N GLU A 72 -14.06 0.87 -7.71
CA GLU A 72 -13.02 1.69 -8.30
C GLU A 72 -12.22 0.81 -9.26
N LEU A 73 -12.09 1.24 -10.51
CA LEU A 73 -11.27 0.61 -11.54
C LEU A 73 -10.20 1.61 -11.94
N THR A 74 -8.98 1.17 -12.12
CA THR A 74 -7.87 2.00 -12.59
C THR A 74 -7.05 1.22 -13.60
N GLY A 75 -6.60 1.87 -14.64
CA GLY A 75 -5.65 1.31 -15.59
C GLY A 75 -4.64 2.35 -15.97
N ASN A 76 -3.36 2.02 -15.90
CA ASN A 76 -2.27 2.89 -16.33
C ASN A 76 -1.32 2.14 -17.25
N SER A 77 -0.67 2.89 -18.12
CA SER A 77 0.45 2.42 -18.93
C SER A 77 1.52 3.49 -18.98
N THR A 78 2.77 3.08 -18.99
CA THR A 78 3.92 3.96 -19.12
C THR A 78 4.93 3.34 -20.08
N LEU A 79 5.62 4.18 -20.82
CA LEU A 79 6.74 3.73 -21.65
C LEU A 79 7.93 3.38 -20.75
N SER A 80 8.55 2.21 -21.01
CA SER A 80 9.77 1.79 -20.32
C SER A 80 10.96 2.71 -20.64
N SER A 81 12.03 2.53 -19.86
CA SER A 81 13.27 3.26 -20.11
C SER A 81 13.89 2.82 -21.43
N GLY A 82 14.26 3.75 -22.32
CA GLY A 82 14.89 3.41 -23.59
C GLY A 82 13.93 3.13 -24.75
N TYR A 83 12.62 3.42 -24.61
CA TYR A 83 11.63 3.17 -25.66
C TYR A 83 11.90 3.80 -27.03
N ALA A 84 12.65 4.89 -27.05
CA ALA A 84 13.02 5.58 -28.28
C ALA A 84 14.37 5.12 -28.86
N GLN A 85 15.13 4.33 -28.10
CA GLN A 85 16.37 3.73 -28.57
C GLN A 85 15.99 2.40 -29.22
N ALA A 86 16.51 2.10 -30.41
CA ALA A 86 16.43 0.77 -31.03
C ALA A 86 17.30 -0.24 -30.25
N ALA A 87 17.21 -0.21 -28.92
CA ALA A 87 17.91 -1.10 -28.02
C ALA A 87 17.29 -2.50 -28.13
N GLN A 88 18.17 -3.50 -28.10
CA GLN A 88 17.81 -4.90 -27.95
C GLN A 88 18.04 -5.28 -26.48
N PRO A 89 17.05 -5.86 -25.77
CA PRO A 89 15.71 -6.24 -26.23
C PRO A 89 14.75 -5.05 -26.42
N PRO A 90 13.66 -5.21 -27.21
CA PRO A 90 12.71 -4.13 -27.47
C PRO A 90 12.13 -3.58 -26.16
N ALA A 91 12.03 -2.25 -26.09
CA ALA A 91 11.43 -1.56 -24.97
C ALA A 91 9.96 -1.96 -24.78
N ASN A 92 9.61 -2.41 -23.58
CA ASN A 92 8.25 -2.85 -23.30
C ASN A 92 7.33 -1.70 -22.87
N ILE A 93 6.04 -1.84 -23.13
CA ILE A 93 5.02 -1.04 -22.44
C ILE A 93 4.87 -1.61 -21.03
N LEU A 94 5.07 -0.76 -20.03
CA LEU A 94 4.71 -1.07 -18.65
C LEU A 94 3.23 -0.73 -18.50
N TRP A 95 2.48 -1.57 -17.82
CA TRP A 95 1.05 -1.34 -17.60
C TRP A 95 0.61 -1.98 -16.30
N ASP A 96 -0.45 -1.44 -15.72
CA ASP A 96 -1.12 -1.94 -14.53
C ASP A 96 -2.61 -1.71 -14.66
N VAL A 97 -3.39 -2.68 -14.19
CA VAL A 97 -4.83 -2.58 -14.04
C VAL A 97 -5.21 -3.03 -12.65
N GLY A 98 -6.00 -2.20 -11.96
CA GLY A 98 -6.45 -2.45 -10.61
C GLY A 98 -7.95 -2.31 -10.48
N ALA A 99 -8.51 -3.09 -9.57
CA ALA A 99 -9.90 -2.98 -9.15
C ALA A 99 -9.97 -2.98 -7.63
N LYS A 100 -10.86 -2.17 -7.07
CA LYS A 100 -11.16 -2.13 -5.65
C LYS A 100 -12.66 -2.04 -5.44
N VAL A 101 -13.20 -2.98 -4.68
CA VAL A 101 -14.56 -2.92 -4.17
C VAL A 101 -14.46 -2.65 -2.68
N SER A 102 -15.19 -1.66 -2.18
CA SER A 102 -15.26 -1.36 -0.75
C SER A 102 -16.67 -1.04 -0.32
N MET A 103 -17.03 -1.45 0.88
CA MET A 103 -18.34 -1.16 1.47
C MET A 103 -18.20 -0.83 2.95
N LYS A 104 -19.14 -0.01 3.42
CA LYS A 104 -19.45 0.20 4.83
C LYS A 104 -20.96 0.28 5.00
N LEU A 105 -21.56 -0.68 5.70
CA LEU A 105 -23.00 -0.78 5.92
C LEU A 105 -23.26 -1.26 7.35
N TRP A 106 -23.97 -0.50 8.16
CA TRP A 106 -24.35 -0.91 9.53
C TRP A 106 -23.18 -1.46 10.39
N GLY A 107 -22.03 -0.79 10.34
CA GLY A 107 -20.81 -1.21 11.01
C GLY A 107 -20.05 -2.35 10.33
N LEU A 108 -20.61 -3.05 9.34
CA LEU A 108 -19.87 -4.00 8.51
C LEU A 108 -19.00 -3.23 7.52
N CYS A 109 -17.72 -3.58 7.44
CA CYS A 109 -16.77 -3.05 6.46
C CYS A 109 -16.19 -4.20 5.64
N ALA A 110 -16.15 -4.07 4.33
CA ALA A 110 -15.41 -4.99 3.48
C ALA A 110 -14.61 -4.23 2.43
N LEU A 111 -13.44 -4.75 2.08
CA LEU A 111 -12.60 -4.24 1.01
C LEU A 111 -11.96 -5.42 0.31
N ALA A 112 -12.12 -5.48 -1.01
CA ALA A 112 -11.39 -6.38 -1.88
C ALA A 112 -10.69 -5.52 -2.94
N ALA A 113 -9.37 -5.65 -3.06
CA ALA A 113 -8.59 -4.96 -4.08
C ALA A 113 -7.66 -5.94 -4.78
N THR A 114 -7.42 -5.71 -6.05
CA THR A 114 -6.47 -6.46 -6.87
C THR A 114 -5.78 -5.51 -7.83
N ASP A 115 -4.51 -5.78 -8.12
CA ASP A 115 -3.73 -5.05 -9.11
C ASP A 115 -2.85 -6.05 -9.87
N VAL A 116 -2.93 -6.01 -11.20
CA VAL A 116 -2.16 -6.86 -12.12
C VAL A 116 -1.46 -5.98 -13.13
N GLY A 117 -0.17 -6.21 -13.33
CA GLY A 117 0.57 -5.39 -14.27
C GLY A 117 1.96 -5.89 -14.62
N HIS A 118 2.47 -5.36 -15.72
CA HIS A 118 3.86 -5.46 -16.11
C HIS A 118 4.64 -4.27 -15.54
N LYS A 119 5.19 -4.43 -14.32
CA LYS A 119 5.58 -3.28 -13.45
C LYS A 119 7.07 -2.88 -13.45
N LYS A 120 8.00 -3.64 -14.05
CA LYS A 120 9.42 -3.22 -14.10
C LYS A 120 10.31 -4.00 -15.06
N GLU A 121 11.24 -3.30 -15.71
CA GLU A 121 12.50 -3.86 -16.21
C GLU A 121 13.63 -3.47 -15.24
N ASN A 122 14.33 -4.44 -14.69
CA ASN A 122 15.54 -4.22 -13.89
C ASN A 122 16.68 -5.01 -14.56
N ALA A 123 17.95 -4.62 -14.40
CA ALA A 123 19.09 -5.30 -15.04
C ALA A 123 19.21 -6.82 -14.68
N ALA A 124 18.58 -7.25 -13.58
CA ALA A 124 18.45 -8.66 -13.19
C ALA A 124 17.15 -9.35 -13.68
N ASN A 125 16.21 -8.58 -14.23
CA ASN A 125 14.91 -9.02 -14.75
C ASN A 125 14.74 -8.45 -16.17
N VAL A 126 15.51 -9.00 -17.10
CA VAL A 126 15.47 -8.66 -18.53
C VAL A 126 14.27 -9.35 -19.24
N ASN A 127 13.28 -9.86 -18.48
CA ASN A 127 12.06 -10.48 -19.02
C ASN A 127 10.85 -10.21 -18.10
N GLY A 128 9.97 -9.28 -18.49
CA GLY A 128 8.60 -9.67 -18.83
C GLY A 128 7.70 -10.33 -17.76
N THR A 129 7.93 -10.18 -16.45
CA THR A 129 7.05 -10.84 -15.47
C THR A 129 5.86 -9.97 -15.09
N VAL A 130 4.66 -10.47 -15.41
CA VAL A 130 3.39 -9.94 -14.90
C VAL A 130 3.33 -10.16 -13.39
N GLY A 131 3.25 -9.06 -12.65
CA GLY A 131 2.97 -9.02 -11.23
C GLY A 131 1.47 -9.01 -10.97
N ALA A 132 1.06 -9.64 -9.89
CA ALA A 132 -0.31 -9.58 -9.39
C ALA A 132 -0.28 -9.49 -7.87
N ASP A 133 -1.10 -8.63 -7.29
CA ASP A 133 -1.33 -8.59 -5.85
C ASP A 133 -2.81 -8.38 -5.55
N ALA A 134 -3.25 -8.82 -4.38
CA ALA A 134 -4.62 -8.74 -3.93
C ALA A 134 -4.71 -8.55 -2.42
N LEU A 135 -5.71 -7.81 -1.98
CA LEU A 135 -6.03 -7.54 -0.58
C LEU A 135 -7.50 -7.85 -0.34
N LEU A 136 -7.79 -8.64 0.69
CA LEU A 136 -9.13 -8.80 1.23
C LEU A 136 -9.15 -8.35 2.69
N THR A 137 -10.13 -7.56 3.06
CA THR A 137 -10.37 -7.10 4.43
C THR A 137 -11.85 -7.23 4.73
N LEU A 138 -12.16 -7.77 5.90
CA LEU A 138 -13.50 -7.83 6.48
C LEU A 138 -13.42 -7.27 7.88
N GLY A 139 -14.45 -6.54 8.29
CA GLY A 139 -14.51 -5.96 9.62
C GLY A 139 -15.93 -5.70 10.05
N TYR A 140 -16.11 -5.63 11.37
CA TYR A 140 -17.33 -5.21 12.01
C TYR A 140 -16.99 -4.26 13.15
N ARG A 141 -17.45 -3.02 13.04
CA ARG A 141 -17.19 -1.92 13.97
C ARG A 141 -15.70 -1.81 14.27
N TRP A 142 -15.33 -2.03 15.54
CA TRP A 142 -13.96 -1.91 16.02
C TRP A 142 -13.01 -2.96 15.45
N PHE A 143 -13.51 -4.11 15.03
CA PHE A 143 -12.67 -5.25 14.65
C PHE A 143 -12.56 -5.38 13.13
N SER A 144 -11.35 -5.63 12.63
CA SER A 144 -11.11 -6.00 11.24
C SER A 144 -10.00 -7.02 11.11
N ALA A 145 -10.10 -7.87 10.09
CA ALA A 145 -9.07 -8.82 9.73
C ALA A 145 -8.97 -8.91 8.20
N GLY A 146 -7.80 -9.27 7.71
CA GLY A 146 -7.60 -9.34 6.27
C GLY A 146 -6.37 -10.12 5.88
N GLY A 147 -6.32 -10.43 4.59
CA GLY A 147 -5.21 -11.12 3.94
C GLY A 147 -4.74 -10.34 2.74
N TYR A 148 -3.43 -10.27 2.56
CA TYR A 148 -2.77 -9.78 1.37
C TYR A 148 -2.05 -10.94 0.69
N PHE A 149 -2.07 -10.94 -0.64
CA PHE A 149 -1.35 -11.87 -1.48
C PHE A 149 -0.58 -11.10 -2.54
N ALA A 150 0.65 -11.53 -2.86
CA ALA A 150 1.40 -10.99 -3.99
C ALA A 150 2.15 -12.09 -4.74
N SER A 151 2.27 -11.95 -6.06
CA SER A 151 3.20 -12.74 -6.86
C SER A 151 4.63 -12.24 -6.68
N LYS A 152 5.60 -13.05 -7.09
CA LYS A 152 7.03 -12.71 -7.06
C LYS A 152 7.34 -11.33 -7.63
N ALA A 153 6.66 -10.94 -8.71
CA ALA A 153 6.89 -9.69 -9.41
C ALA A 153 6.23 -8.47 -8.73
N SER A 154 5.25 -8.68 -7.84
CA SER A 154 4.60 -7.63 -7.02
C SER A 154 5.02 -7.64 -5.55
N ASN A 155 6.09 -8.37 -5.21
CA ASN A 155 6.54 -8.52 -3.83
C ASN A 155 7.05 -7.19 -3.24
N VAL A 156 6.52 -6.80 -2.09
CA VAL A 156 6.90 -5.60 -1.32
C VAL A 156 7.67 -5.91 -0.02
N PHE A 157 7.84 -7.19 0.32
CA PHE A 157 8.43 -7.66 1.58
C PHE A 157 9.88 -8.13 1.43
N LYS A 158 10.30 -8.47 0.20
CA LYS A 158 11.70 -8.71 -0.14
C LYS A 158 12.52 -7.46 0.23
N ASP A 159 13.69 -7.66 0.81
CA ASP A 159 14.61 -6.63 1.33
C ASP A 159 14.17 -5.87 2.59
N VAL A 160 12.88 -5.88 2.96
CA VAL A 160 12.39 -5.27 4.21
C VAL A 160 12.38 -6.28 5.36
N PHE A 161 11.88 -7.50 5.11
CA PHE A 161 11.69 -8.53 6.16
C PHE A 161 12.44 -9.85 5.88
N LEU A 162 12.87 -10.10 4.64
CA LEU A 162 13.50 -11.37 4.21
C LEU A 162 14.97 -11.23 3.81
N THR A 163 15.80 -12.25 4.09
CA THR A 163 17.24 -12.36 3.65
C THR A 163 17.32 -13.32 2.48
N ASN A 164 18.42 -13.27 1.74
CA ASN A 164 18.78 -14.18 0.65
C ASN A 164 18.53 -15.69 0.94
N ALA A 165 18.55 -16.14 2.20
CA ALA A 165 18.30 -17.54 2.57
C ALA A 165 16.80 -17.92 2.69
N MET A 166 15.90 -16.93 2.73
CA MET A 166 14.44 -17.09 2.59
C MET A 166 13.93 -16.36 1.33
N ASP A 167 14.81 -16.21 0.33
CA ASP A 167 14.46 -15.64 -0.96
C ASP A 167 13.25 -16.37 -1.53
N MET A 168 12.18 -15.62 -1.70
CA MET A 168 10.95 -16.17 -2.24
C MET A 168 11.14 -16.64 -3.67
N GLN A 169 10.69 -17.87 -3.90
CA GLN A 169 10.71 -18.46 -5.23
C GLN A 169 9.51 -18.01 -6.08
N THR A 170 8.33 -17.74 -5.49
CA THR A 170 7.05 -17.57 -6.26
C THR A 170 5.96 -16.65 -5.66
N HIS A 171 5.47 -16.81 -4.42
CA HIS A 171 4.30 -16.07 -3.89
C HIS A 171 4.36 -15.69 -2.40
N ASP A 172 3.74 -14.55 -2.09
CA ASP A 172 3.70 -13.87 -0.80
C ASP A 172 2.30 -13.86 -0.22
N CYS A 173 2.18 -14.06 1.09
CA CYS A 173 0.98 -13.63 1.79
C CYS A 173 1.28 -13.02 3.16
N ALA A 174 0.39 -12.15 3.59
CA ALA A 174 0.35 -11.61 4.93
C ALA A 174 -1.09 -11.65 5.42
N ALA A 175 -1.27 -11.93 6.70
CA ALA A 175 -2.57 -11.81 7.36
C ALA A 175 -2.46 -10.76 8.46
N TYR A 176 -3.54 -10.02 8.71
CA TYR A 176 -3.59 -9.08 9.80
C TYR A 176 -4.90 -9.12 10.56
N THR A 177 -4.84 -8.64 11.78
CA THR A 177 -6.00 -8.38 12.64
C THR A 177 -5.81 -7.04 13.33
N LYS A 178 -6.87 -6.26 13.38
CA LYS A 178 -6.87 -4.89 13.88
C LYS A 178 -8.10 -4.61 14.73
N LEU A 179 -7.88 -3.95 15.85
CA LEU A 179 -8.91 -3.36 16.69
C LEU A 179 -8.69 -1.85 16.70
N GLU A 180 -9.67 -1.05 16.28
CA GLU A 180 -9.54 0.41 16.26
C GLU A 180 -10.85 1.11 16.67
N THR A 181 -10.70 2.24 17.35
CA THR A 181 -11.73 3.27 17.53
C THR A 181 -11.28 4.52 16.77
N LYS A 182 -12.22 5.20 16.13
CA LYS A 182 -11.99 6.48 15.46
C LYS A 182 -12.95 7.51 16.01
N GLY A 183 -12.41 8.63 16.49
CA GLY A 183 -13.20 9.68 17.12
C GLY A 183 -14.20 10.31 16.16
N SER A 184 -13.88 10.28 14.85
CA SER A 184 -14.71 10.82 13.77
C SER A 184 -15.72 9.83 13.18
N ASP A 185 -15.79 8.59 13.69
CA ASP A 185 -16.66 7.54 13.14
C ASP A 185 -17.67 7.05 14.18
N PRO A 186 -18.97 7.42 14.07
CA PRO A 186 -19.97 7.07 15.07
C PRO A 186 -20.16 5.55 15.28
N ASP A 187 -19.81 4.71 14.29
CA ASP A 187 -19.90 3.24 14.45
C ASP A 187 -18.81 2.66 15.37
N THR A 188 -17.74 3.41 15.61
CA THR A 188 -16.54 2.91 16.34
C THR A 188 -16.04 3.86 17.42
N SER A 189 -16.57 5.07 17.53
CA SER A 189 -16.11 6.07 18.49
C SER A 189 -16.45 5.67 19.92
N PHE A 190 -15.45 5.59 20.79
CA PHE A 190 -15.66 5.51 22.24
C PHE A 190 -15.73 6.89 22.89
N LEU A 191 -14.99 7.85 22.32
CA LEU A 191 -14.89 9.22 22.79
C LEU A 191 -14.60 10.10 21.57
N GLU A 192 -15.29 11.22 21.47
CA GLU A 192 -15.05 12.22 20.43
C GLU A 192 -13.57 12.67 20.44
N GLY A 193 -12.98 12.76 19.24
CA GLY A 193 -11.57 13.11 19.07
C GLY A 193 -10.55 12.01 19.41
N LEU A 194 -10.96 10.87 19.97
CA LEU A 194 -10.06 9.76 20.29
C LEU A 194 -9.92 8.78 19.12
N ASP A 195 -8.72 8.69 18.55
CA ASP A 195 -8.32 7.60 17.68
C ASP A 195 -7.37 6.67 18.43
N LEU A 196 -7.71 5.40 18.59
CA LEU A 196 -6.87 4.41 19.28
C LEU A 196 -6.97 3.07 18.56
N GLY A 197 -5.87 2.35 18.48
CA GLY A 197 -5.92 1.00 17.92
C GLY A 197 -4.68 0.17 18.11
N VAL A 198 -4.85 -1.11 17.79
CA VAL A 198 -3.80 -2.12 17.70
C VAL A 198 -3.97 -2.89 16.39
N ASP A 199 -2.86 -3.13 15.72
CA ASP A 199 -2.75 -3.91 14.48
C ASP A 199 -1.64 -4.93 14.67
N VAL A 200 -1.92 -6.19 14.34
CA VAL A 200 -0.94 -7.28 14.34
C VAL A 200 -1.00 -7.96 12.99
N ARG A 201 0.17 -8.08 12.34
CA ARG A 201 0.36 -8.67 11.02
C ARG A 201 1.34 -9.82 11.11
N THR A 202 0.99 -10.94 10.50
CA THR A 202 1.86 -12.10 10.34
C THR A 202 2.19 -12.27 8.88
N TYR A 203 3.47 -12.41 8.59
CA TYR A 203 3.97 -12.64 7.25
C TYR A 203 4.17 -14.14 7.00
N MET A 204 3.70 -14.63 5.86
CA MET A 204 3.60 -16.06 5.54
C MET A 204 4.19 -16.35 4.14
N PRO A 205 5.44 -16.85 4.06
CA PRO A 205 5.98 -17.29 2.78
C PRO A 205 5.33 -18.64 2.38
N VAL A 206 4.52 -18.64 1.32
CA VAL A 206 3.71 -19.82 0.91
C VAL A 206 4.57 -20.99 0.44
N HIS A 207 5.75 -20.74 -0.15
CA HIS A 207 6.55 -21.77 -0.83
C HIS A 207 7.60 -22.52 0.00
N TRP A 208 7.97 -22.03 1.18
CA TRP A 208 9.02 -22.69 1.98
C TRP A 208 8.61 -24.11 2.45
N LYS A 209 7.30 -24.38 2.56
CA LYS A 209 6.77 -25.66 3.04
C LYS A 209 7.01 -26.85 2.09
N ALA A 210 7.16 -26.63 0.78
CA ALA A 210 7.35 -27.74 -0.16
C ALA A 210 8.76 -28.35 -0.10
N LEU A 211 9.78 -27.54 0.21
CA LEU A 211 11.18 -27.99 0.24
C LEU A 211 11.64 -28.44 1.64
N ALA A 212 11.13 -27.81 2.71
CA ALA A 212 11.55 -28.13 4.08
C ALA A 212 11.07 -29.51 4.57
N ARG A 213 9.92 -30.02 4.09
CA ARG A 213 9.43 -31.38 4.46
C ARG A 213 10.22 -32.52 3.82
N ALA A 214 11.06 -32.24 2.82
CA ALA A 214 11.86 -33.25 2.13
C ALA A 214 13.21 -33.54 2.81
N LEU A 215 13.58 -32.80 3.87
CA LEU A 215 14.88 -32.91 4.52
C LEU A 215 14.72 -33.28 6.01
N PRO A 216 15.30 -34.41 6.48
CA PRO A 216 15.40 -34.67 7.91
C PRO A 216 16.26 -33.57 8.55
N ALA A 217 15.79 -32.98 9.66
CA ALA A 217 16.35 -31.82 10.37
C ALA A 217 16.08 -30.42 9.79
N ALA A 218 15.01 -30.23 9.02
CA ALA A 218 14.61 -28.88 8.59
C ALA A 218 14.33 -27.94 9.78
N PRO A 219 14.88 -26.72 9.80
CA PRO A 219 14.72 -25.78 10.91
C PRO A 219 13.26 -25.35 11.08
N ALA A 220 12.87 -25.06 12.33
CA ALA A 220 11.54 -24.53 12.65
C ALA A 220 11.27 -23.22 11.89
N ILE A 221 10.05 -23.08 11.34
CA ILE A 221 9.62 -21.86 10.65
C ILE A 221 9.13 -20.87 11.69
N TYR A 222 9.82 -19.73 11.81
CA TYR A 222 9.34 -18.58 12.58
C TYR A 222 8.72 -17.58 11.60
N PHE A 223 7.39 -17.41 11.65
CA PHE A 223 6.71 -16.39 10.86
C PHE A 223 7.05 -15.00 11.43
N PRO A 224 7.56 -14.06 10.62
CA PRO A 224 7.75 -12.69 11.06
C PRO A 224 6.39 -12.10 11.46
N VAL A 225 6.36 -11.48 12.63
CA VAL A 225 5.20 -10.77 13.16
C VAL A 225 5.57 -9.31 13.32
N TYR A 226 4.70 -8.43 12.86
CA TYR A 226 4.82 -6.99 13.04
C TYR A 226 3.54 -6.46 13.64
N GLY A 227 3.64 -5.55 14.60
CA GLY A 227 2.50 -4.91 15.21
C GLY A 227 2.71 -3.43 15.44
N LYS A 228 1.59 -2.72 15.54
CA LYS A 228 1.51 -1.29 15.87
C LYS A 228 0.42 -1.09 16.91
N VAL A 229 0.71 -0.34 17.95
CA VAL A 229 -0.27 0.28 18.84
C VAL A 229 -0.21 1.78 18.63
N TRP A 230 -1.34 2.44 18.52
CA TRP A 230 -1.38 3.90 18.38
C TRP A 230 -2.54 4.50 19.15
N GLY A 231 -2.33 5.72 19.62
CA GLY A 231 -3.35 6.54 20.22
C GLY A 231 -3.13 7.99 19.82
N SER A 232 -4.20 8.71 19.55
CA SER A 232 -4.20 10.16 19.45
C SER A 232 -5.50 10.74 19.94
N TYR A 233 -5.42 11.90 20.56
CA TYR A 233 -6.59 12.61 21.06
C TYR A 233 -6.59 14.03 20.50
N HIS A 234 -7.67 14.36 19.80
CA HIS A 234 -7.98 15.68 19.27
C HIS A 234 -8.88 16.43 20.26
N HIS A 235 -8.47 17.63 20.61
CA HIS A 235 -9.22 18.51 21.51
C HIS A 235 -9.36 19.89 20.89
N ASP A 236 -10.59 20.34 20.72
CA ASP A 236 -10.90 21.68 20.24
C ASP A 236 -10.65 22.71 21.34
N MET A 237 -9.95 23.79 20.98
CA MET A 237 -9.61 24.90 21.86
C MET A 237 -10.51 26.12 21.59
N GLY A 238 -11.77 25.89 21.24
CA GLY A 238 -12.74 26.91 20.82
C GLY A 238 -13.04 26.85 19.32
N GLU A 239 -13.54 27.94 18.74
CA GLU A 239 -13.98 27.98 17.33
C GLU A 239 -12.85 27.92 16.29
N TYR A 240 -11.61 28.25 16.67
CA TYR A 240 -10.55 28.55 15.70
C TYR A 240 -9.33 27.66 15.80
N GLY A 241 -9.25 26.75 16.77
CA GLY A 241 -8.01 26.00 16.95
C GLY A 241 -8.21 24.70 17.68
N TRP A 242 -7.24 23.82 17.50
CA TRP A 242 -7.24 22.48 18.07
C TRP A 242 -5.83 22.03 18.41
N VAL A 243 -5.76 21.09 19.36
CA VAL A 243 -4.55 20.37 19.71
C VAL A 243 -4.77 18.87 19.55
N LYS A 244 -3.79 18.19 18.97
CA LYS A 244 -3.75 16.74 18.83
C LYS A 244 -2.49 16.19 19.44
N VAL A 245 -2.63 15.39 20.49
CA VAL A 245 -1.53 14.60 21.05
C VAL A 245 -1.54 13.22 20.44
N TYR A 246 -0.37 12.63 20.19
CA TYR A 246 -0.30 11.27 19.64
C TYR A 246 0.89 10.48 20.18
N ALA A 247 0.71 9.16 20.23
CA ALA A 247 1.75 8.19 20.51
C ALA A 247 1.55 6.94 19.64
N ASN A 248 2.63 6.43 19.08
CA ASN A 248 2.70 5.19 18.33
C ASN A 248 3.81 4.33 18.92
N LEU A 249 3.53 3.05 19.11
CA LEU A 249 4.50 2.02 19.45
C LEU A 249 4.46 0.96 18.36
N TYR A 250 5.62 0.62 17.85
CA TYR A 250 5.81 -0.38 16.82
C TYR A 250 6.71 -1.47 17.37
N GLY A 251 6.39 -2.72 17.03
CA GLY A 251 7.18 -3.85 17.44
C GLY A 251 7.14 -4.93 16.38
N GLY A 252 8.20 -5.70 16.26
CA GLY A 252 8.19 -6.86 15.40
C GLY A 252 9.29 -7.83 15.71
N THR A 253 9.11 -9.05 15.20
CA THR A 253 10.16 -10.04 15.10
C THR A 253 10.85 -9.83 13.75
N ASN A 254 12.12 -9.47 13.78
CA ASN A 254 12.96 -9.43 12.58
C ASN A 254 13.93 -10.61 12.61
N LYS A 255 14.44 -10.97 11.44
CA LYS A 255 15.50 -11.93 11.15
C LYS A 255 16.35 -12.44 12.31
N LYS A 256 16.53 -13.76 12.27
CA LYS A 256 17.82 -14.40 12.51
C LYS A 256 18.93 -13.66 11.74
N ASN A 257 19.89 -13.14 12.49
CA ASN A 257 21.06 -12.38 12.02
C ASN A 257 22.05 -13.25 11.24
N ASP A 258 21.73 -13.65 10.01
CA ASP A 258 22.70 -14.28 9.11
C ASP A 258 23.48 -13.21 8.31
N ALA A 259 24.01 -12.20 9.00
CA ALA A 259 25.07 -11.39 8.42
C ALA A 259 26.32 -12.28 8.32
N ALA A 260 26.73 -12.61 7.09
CA ALA A 260 28.04 -13.19 6.87
C ALA A 260 29.10 -12.31 7.56
N PRO A 261 30.13 -12.89 8.22
CA PRO A 261 31.15 -12.12 8.92
C PRO A 261 31.77 -11.09 7.96
N GLY A 262 31.64 -9.80 8.30
CA GLY A 262 32.22 -8.69 7.53
C GLY A 262 31.27 -7.93 6.58
N ALA A 263 29.98 -8.29 6.50
CA ALA A 263 29.01 -7.47 5.77
C ALA A 263 28.65 -6.19 6.55
N VAL A 264 28.80 -5.02 5.90
CA VAL A 264 28.33 -3.73 6.46
C VAL A 264 26.81 -3.80 6.61
N PRO A 265 26.25 -3.63 7.82
CA PRO A 265 24.81 -3.66 8.00
C PRO A 265 24.15 -2.57 7.15
N ALA A 266 23.27 -2.96 6.23
CA ALA A 266 22.38 -2.00 5.60
C ALA A 266 21.62 -1.25 6.71
N LEU A 267 21.51 0.08 6.58
CA LEU A 267 20.79 0.95 7.51
C LEU A 267 19.27 0.68 7.44
N THR A 268 18.84 -0.48 7.91
CA THR A 268 17.43 -0.75 8.18
C THR A 268 17.12 -0.29 9.60
N LYS A 269 15.91 0.24 9.81
CA LYS A 269 15.44 0.72 11.14
C LYS A 269 15.34 -0.41 12.20
N TRP A 270 15.63 -1.66 11.84
CA TRP A 270 15.38 -2.86 12.62
C TRP A 270 16.65 -3.72 12.72
N LYS A 271 17.43 -3.54 13.78
CA LYS A 271 18.81 -4.08 13.90
C LYS A 271 18.94 -5.39 14.71
N ALA A 272 17.86 -5.90 15.30
CA ALA A 272 17.88 -7.06 16.20
C ALA A 272 16.71 -8.02 15.93
N GLU A 273 16.82 -9.27 16.41
CA GLU A 273 15.81 -10.33 16.26
C GLU A 273 14.43 -9.91 16.79
N TYR A 274 14.44 -9.09 17.84
CA TYR A 274 13.28 -8.35 18.33
C TYR A 274 13.61 -6.88 18.28
N CYS A 275 12.70 -6.10 17.74
CA CYS A 275 12.94 -4.67 17.59
C CYS A 275 11.63 -3.90 17.78
N GLY A 276 11.74 -2.78 18.48
CA GLY A 276 10.64 -1.86 18.72
C GLY A 276 11.10 -0.43 18.55
N TYR A 277 10.19 0.43 18.11
CA TYR A 277 10.40 1.87 18.08
C TYR A 277 9.11 2.57 18.45
N TYR A 278 9.22 3.77 19.00
CA TYR A 278 8.06 4.59 19.33
C TYR A 278 8.19 5.96 18.69
N GLU A 279 7.05 6.61 18.49
CA GLU A 279 6.93 7.97 17.99
C GLU A 279 5.81 8.65 18.74
N CYS A 280 6.10 9.78 19.39
CA CYS A 280 5.09 10.59 20.06
C CYS A 280 5.29 12.06 19.70
N GLY A 281 4.20 12.82 19.72
CA GLY A 281 4.26 14.23 19.38
C GLY A 281 2.95 14.96 19.68
N VAL A 282 3.00 16.26 19.42
CA VAL A 282 1.87 17.17 19.55
C VAL A 282 1.78 17.95 18.25
N VAL A 283 0.57 18.01 17.70
CA VAL A 283 0.23 18.86 16.54
C VAL A 283 -0.77 19.90 17.02
N VAL A 284 -0.57 21.14 16.64
CA VAL A 284 -1.45 22.25 17.01
C VAL A 284 -1.81 23.02 15.76
N SER A 285 -3.10 23.31 15.58
CA SER A 285 -3.56 24.33 14.65
C SER A 285 -4.10 25.51 15.48
N PRO A 286 -3.34 26.62 15.61
CA PRO A 286 -3.76 27.75 16.43
C PRO A 286 -4.86 28.59 15.76
N LEU A 287 -5.03 28.49 14.44
CA LEU A 287 -6.02 29.19 13.62
C LEU A 287 -6.38 28.32 12.40
N GLU A 288 -7.60 27.78 12.36
CA GLU A 288 -8.20 27.26 11.12
C GLU A 288 -8.69 28.42 10.24
N LYS A 289 -8.59 28.22 8.93
CA LYS A 289 -8.85 29.22 7.90
C LYS A 289 -10.21 29.03 7.25
#